data_AF-A0A2U3CD35-F1
#
_entry.id   AF-A0A2U3CD35-F1
#
_cell.length_a   1.000
_cell.length_b   1.000
_cell.length_c   1.000
_cell.angle_alpha   90.00
_cell.angle_beta   90.00
_cell.angle_gamma   90.00
#
_symmetry.space_group_name_H-M   'P 1'
#
loop_
_entity.id
_entity.type
_entity.pdbx_description
1 polymer ?
#
loop_
_entity_poly.entity_id
_entity_poly.type
_entity_poly.pdbx_seq_one_letter_code
_entity_poly.pdbx_strand_id
1 'polypeptide(L)'
;MHKDLVAPTIYAEWLEFFRYNTFADDFAKAHENVKTPFPQDHTLENMTLYNQSVKWFDDSSTPQVETIDDIAYQSLVDAVNFLATPYGLNTLNMDDWLYGNYHTLFPLHLTELGPFNAGPYPFYGNDYTLAAASGRTVHHGASERAVYDLDPSKSNLPHAWTSIPSGQNGNPLSKHYKDQLETLYIVRTDSIFGYHVAYFYPSAAEFKAAATESSSDSFYIESTLTFKPGG
;
A
#
# COMPACT_ATOMS: atom_id res chain seq x y z
N MET A 1 4.17 9.95 -3.02
CA MET A 1 4.31 8.58 -3.56
C MET A 1 3.28 8.30 -4.64
N HIS A 2 3.37 8.99 -5.78
CA HIS A 2 2.43 8.80 -6.90
C HIS A 2 3.04 7.83 -7.91
N LYS A 3 2.27 6.83 -8.37
CA LYS A 3 2.76 5.73 -9.22
C LYS A 3 3.31 6.19 -10.58
N ASP A 4 2.78 7.29 -11.12
CA ASP A 4 3.14 7.80 -12.45
C ASP A 4 4.27 8.84 -12.44
N LEU A 5 5.00 8.96 -11.31
CA LEU A 5 6.13 9.88 -11.19
C LEU A 5 7.42 9.10 -10.92
N VAL A 6 8.54 9.67 -11.39
CA VAL A 6 9.89 9.13 -11.16
C VAL A 6 10.40 9.45 -9.75
N ALA A 7 10.19 10.68 -9.29
CA ALA A 7 10.73 11.17 -8.02
C ALA A 7 10.42 10.28 -6.80
N PRO A 8 9.22 9.69 -6.65
CA PRO A 8 8.94 8.78 -5.55
C PRO A 8 9.79 7.51 -5.53
N THR A 9 10.18 6.97 -6.68
CA THR A 9 11.06 5.80 -6.78
C THR A 9 12.44 6.11 -6.22
N ILE A 10 13.02 7.23 -6.67
CA ILE A 10 14.32 7.69 -6.21
C ILE A 10 14.26 7.99 -4.71
N TYR A 11 13.21 8.66 -4.25
CA TYR A 11 13.03 8.96 -2.83
C TYR A 11 12.91 7.71 -1.96
N ALA A 12 12.13 6.70 -2.38
CA ALA A 12 11.96 5.46 -1.62
C ALA A 12 13.30 4.75 -1.43
N GLU A 13 14.08 4.61 -2.51
CA GLU A 13 15.39 3.94 -2.43
C GLU A 13 16.43 4.79 -1.72
N TRP A 14 16.43 6.10 -1.94
CA TRP A 14 17.28 7.01 -1.19
C TRP A 14 17.03 6.89 0.31
N LEU A 15 15.78 6.79 0.76
CA LEU A 15 15.45 6.65 2.18
C LEU A 15 15.95 5.32 2.76
N GLU A 16 15.84 4.22 2.01
CA GLU A 16 16.37 2.92 2.41
C GLU A 16 17.91 2.95 2.53
N PHE A 17 18.61 3.51 1.54
CA PHE A 17 20.06 3.69 1.61
C PHE A 17 20.48 4.68 2.68
N PHE A 18 19.72 5.76 2.90
CA PHE A 18 20.02 6.73 3.93
C PHE A 18 19.90 6.12 5.32
N ARG A 19 18.87 5.30 5.55
CA ARG A 19 18.75 4.52 6.78
C ARG A 19 19.89 3.52 6.91
N TYR A 20 20.23 2.79 5.85
CA TYR A 20 21.32 1.83 5.87
C TYR A 20 22.66 2.49 6.18
N ASN A 21 23.05 3.51 5.41
CA ASN A 21 24.33 4.21 5.54
C ASN A 21 24.46 4.98 6.87
N THR A 22 23.36 5.30 7.54
CA THR A 22 23.34 5.92 8.88
C THR A 22 23.55 4.89 10.00
N PHE A 23 23.06 3.65 9.86
CA PHE A 23 23.00 2.72 11.00
C PHE A 23 23.82 1.44 10.82
N ALA A 24 24.18 1.06 9.60
CA ALA A 24 24.68 -0.27 9.31
C ALA A 24 26.03 -0.58 9.98
N ASP A 25 26.96 0.37 10.03
CA ASP A 25 28.30 0.16 10.59
C ASP A 25 28.24 0.00 12.12
N ASP A 26 27.49 0.88 12.80
CA ASP A 26 27.27 0.84 14.25
C ASP A 26 26.53 -0.44 14.67
N PHE A 27 25.50 -0.84 13.93
CA PHE A 27 24.74 -2.06 14.22
C PHE A 27 25.56 -3.32 13.93
N ALA A 28 26.37 -3.33 12.87
CA ALA A 28 27.28 -4.43 12.57
C ALA A 28 28.30 -4.65 13.71
N LYS A 29 28.79 -3.55 14.33
CA LYS A 29 29.70 -3.61 15.49
C LYS A 29 29.00 -4.06 16.77
N ALA A 30 27.76 -3.63 17.00
CA ALA A 30 27.01 -3.92 18.23
C ALA A 30 26.41 -5.33 18.26
N HIS A 31 26.10 -5.91 17.09
CA HIS A 31 25.27 -7.11 16.99
C HIS A 31 25.79 -8.12 15.96
N GLU A 32 26.97 -8.69 16.20
CA GLU A 32 27.51 -9.76 15.33
C GLU A 32 26.57 -10.99 15.15
N ASN A 33 25.55 -11.15 16.01
CA ASN A 33 24.68 -12.34 16.02
C ASN A 33 23.18 -12.07 16.21
N VAL A 34 22.71 -10.81 16.12
CA VAL A 34 21.28 -10.49 16.27
C VAL A 34 20.82 -9.63 15.11
N LYS A 35 19.84 -10.12 14.34
CA LYS A 35 19.14 -9.29 13.35
C LYS A 35 18.20 -8.33 14.08
N THR A 36 18.71 -7.18 14.47
CA THR A 36 17.89 -6.06 14.95
C THR A 36 17.47 -5.20 13.76
N PRO A 37 16.18 -4.84 13.65
CA PRO A 37 15.78 -3.85 12.66
C PRO A 37 16.43 -2.50 13.00
N PHE A 38 16.79 -1.75 11.96
CA PHE A 38 17.21 -0.36 12.14
C PHE A 38 16.09 0.48 12.76
N PRO A 39 16.44 1.63 13.37
CA PRO A 39 15.46 2.63 13.78
C PRO A 39 14.49 2.99 12.64
N GLN A 40 13.24 3.26 12.99
CA GLN A 40 12.21 3.65 12.02
C GLN A 40 12.43 5.08 11.49
N ASP A 41 11.78 5.41 10.37
CA ASP A 41 12.02 6.69 9.68
C ASP A 41 11.72 7.93 10.52
N HIS A 42 10.75 7.88 11.44
CA HIS A 42 10.48 9.01 12.33
C HIS A 42 11.69 9.30 13.27
N THR A 43 12.46 8.27 13.63
CA THR A 43 13.67 8.44 14.44
C THR A 43 14.79 9.02 13.57
N LEU A 44 14.98 8.49 12.36
CA LEU A 44 15.94 9.01 11.39
C LEU A 44 15.66 10.48 11.04
N GLU A 45 14.40 10.82 10.77
CA GLU A 45 13.94 12.20 10.53
C GLU A 45 14.25 13.10 11.72
N ASN A 46 13.90 12.68 12.94
CA ASN A 46 14.15 13.49 14.13
C ASN A 46 15.64 13.76 14.35
N MET A 47 16.48 12.74 14.16
CA MET A 47 17.94 12.86 14.23
C MET A 47 18.47 13.80 13.16
N THR A 48 17.99 13.67 11.93
CA THR A 48 18.42 14.50 10.80
C THR A 48 18.04 15.98 11.00
N LEU A 49 16.84 16.26 11.52
CA LEU A 49 16.33 17.64 11.64
C LEU A 49 16.73 18.34 12.94
N TYR A 50 16.82 17.61 14.05
CA TYR A 50 16.90 18.21 15.39
C TYR A 50 18.06 17.70 16.23
N ASN A 51 18.55 16.48 15.98
CA ASN A 51 19.60 15.85 16.79
C ASN A 51 20.71 15.32 15.90
N GLN A 52 21.40 16.25 15.23
CA GLN A 52 22.45 16.04 14.23
C GLN A 52 23.76 15.54 14.86
N SER A 53 23.68 14.53 15.72
CA SER A 53 24.83 13.88 16.32
C SER A 53 25.65 13.19 15.23
N VAL A 54 26.81 13.75 14.92
CA VAL A 54 27.77 13.22 13.93
C VAL A 54 28.05 11.73 14.11
N LYS A 55 28.04 11.22 15.36
CA LYS A 55 28.29 9.80 15.65
C LYS A 55 27.47 8.83 14.78
N TRP A 56 26.18 9.12 14.54
CA TRP A 56 25.32 8.23 13.76
C TRP A 56 25.39 8.50 12.25
N PHE A 57 26.08 9.55 11.82
CA PHE A 57 26.19 9.93 10.42
C PHE A 57 27.65 9.93 9.98
N ASP A 58 28.44 9.04 10.58
CA ASP A 58 29.87 8.85 10.38
C ASP A 58 30.09 7.36 10.12
N ASP A 59 30.51 7.00 8.91
CA ASP A 59 30.85 5.62 8.61
C ASP A 59 32.26 5.37 9.14
N SER A 60 32.29 4.82 10.33
CA SER A 60 33.52 4.56 11.08
C SER A 60 34.42 3.47 10.46
N SER A 61 34.06 2.93 9.29
CA SER A 61 34.93 2.10 8.44
C SER A 61 35.79 2.92 7.47
N THR A 62 35.45 4.19 7.23
CA THR A 62 36.24 5.09 6.39
C THR A 62 37.29 5.86 7.23
N PRO A 63 38.32 6.43 6.59
CA PRO A 63 39.31 7.25 7.29
C PRO A 63 38.87 8.72 7.49
N GLN A 64 37.78 9.15 6.86
CA GLN A 64 37.24 10.51 7.03
C GLN A 64 36.12 10.48 8.07
N VAL A 65 35.74 11.65 8.58
CA VAL A 65 34.51 11.75 9.40
C VAL A 65 33.44 12.35 8.52
N GLU A 66 32.41 11.58 8.19
CA GLU A 66 31.32 12.05 7.35
C GLU A 66 30.38 13.00 8.11
N THR A 67 29.73 13.89 7.35
CA THR A 67 28.60 14.67 7.81
C THR A 67 27.29 14.05 7.34
N ILE A 68 26.18 14.53 7.89
CA ILE A 68 24.84 14.15 7.42
C ILE A 68 24.68 14.40 5.91
N ASP A 69 25.21 15.52 5.41
CA ASP A 69 25.13 15.87 3.99
C ASP A 69 25.94 14.89 3.13
N ASP A 70 27.10 14.44 3.61
CA ASP A 70 27.91 13.42 2.93
C ASP A 70 27.17 12.08 2.86
N ILE A 71 26.59 11.62 3.98
CA ILE A 71 25.81 10.38 4.03
C ILE A 71 24.55 10.49 3.16
N ALA A 72 23.84 11.62 3.20
CA ALA A 72 22.66 11.84 2.36
C ALA A 72 23.01 11.84 0.87
N TYR A 73 24.13 12.46 0.48
CA TYR A 73 24.63 12.47 -0.88
C TYR A 73 25.04 11.06 -1.34
N GLN A 74 25.84 10.35 -0.54
CA GLN A 74 26.27 8.99 -0.86
C GLN A 74 25.06 8.05 -1.02
N SER A 75 24.08 8.17 -0.15
CA SER A 75 22.83 7.39 -0.22
C SER A 75 22.04 7.64 -1.50
N LEU A 76 22.10 8.86 -2.06
CA LEU A 76 21.47 9.18 -3.34
C LEU A 76 22.22 8.51 -4.50
N VAL A 77 23.55 8.54 -4.46
CA VAL A 77 24.40 7.84 -5.43
C VAL A 77 24.11 6.33 -5.39
N ASP A 78 24.04 5.75 -4.21
CA ASP A 78 23.76 4.33 -4.02
C ASP A 78 22.37 3.94 -4.52
N ALA A 79 21.35 4.75 -4.22
CA ALA A 79 19.98 4.54 -4.71
C ALA A 79 19.88 4.59 -6.24
N VAL A 80 20.49 5.60 -6.88
CA VAL A 80 20.52 5.73 -8.34
C VAL A 80 21.25 4.55 -8.98
N ASN A 81 22.39 4.14 -8.42
CA ASN A 81 23.14 2.98 -8.90
C ASN A 81 22.34 1.69 -8.74
N PHE A 82 21.68 1.50 -7.59
CA PHE A 82 20.85 0.33 -7.30
C PHE A 82 19.69 0.21 -8.29
N LEU A 83 18.99 1.31 -8.56
CA LEU A 83 17.86 1.35 -9.49
C LEU A 83 18.25 0.91 -10.91
N ALA A 84 19.49 1.15 -11.33
CA ALA A 84 20.01 0.69 -12.62
C ALA A 84 20.35 -0.80 -12.68
N THR A 85 20.44 -1.50 -11.54
CA THR A 85 20.82 -2.91 -11.48
C THR A 85 19.64 -3.85 -11.81
N PRO A 86 19.90 -5.15 -12.09
CA PRO A 86 18.86 -6.17 -12.23
C PRO A 86 17.98 -6.37 -10.98
N TYR A 87 18.43 -5.91 -9.81
CA TYR A 87 17.68 -5.97 -8.56
C TYR A 87 16.81 -4.72 -8.33
N GLY A 88 17.05 -3.66 -9.10
CA GLY A 88 16.23 -2.45 -9.18
C GLY A 88 15.24 -2.54 -10.34
N LEU A 89 15.31 -1.55 -11.24
CA LEU A 89 14.48 -1.48 -12.46
C LEU A 89 15.22 -1.91 -13.73
N ASN A 90 16.50 -2.26 -13.62
CA ASN A 90 17.30 -2.80 -14.72
C ASN A 90 17.31 -1.92 -15.98
N THR A 91 17.35 -0.60 -15.79
CA THR A 91 17.40 0.39 -16.88
C THR A 91 18.14 1.64 -16.45
N LEU A 92 18.92 2.21 -17.38
CA LEU A 92 19.58 3.51 -17.20
C LEU A 92 18.69 4.68 -17.64
N ASN A 93 17.55 4.41 -18.28
CA ASN A 93 16.61 5.43 -18.67
C ASN A 93 15.72 5.81 -17.47
N MET A 94 15.95 7.00 -16.91
CA MET A 94 15.21 7.46 -15.73
C MET A 94 13.72 7.69 -15.98
N ASP A 95 13.29 7.89 -17.23
CA ASP A 95 11.87 8.03 -17.56
C ASP A 95 11.09 6.73 -17.28
N ASP A 96 11.79 5.58 -17.30
CA ASP A 96 11.22 4.27 -16.96
C ASP A 96 11.16 4.02 -15.45
N TRP A 97 11.73 4.92 -14.63
CA TRP A 97 11.76 4.82 -13.17
C TRP A 97 10.46 5.25 -12.50
N LEU A 98 9.33 5.06 -13.17
CA LEU A 98 8.01 5.31 -12.62
C LEU A 98 7.79 4.45 -11.38
N TYR A 99 7.27 5.07 -10.31
CA TYR A 99 7.06 4.39 -9.04
C TYR A 99 6.17 3.15 -9.18
N GLY A 100 5.20 3.17 -10.07
CA GLY A 100 4.33 2.02 -10.35
C GLY A 100 5.04 0.82 -11.01
N ASN A 101 6.19 1.03 -11.66
CA ASN A 101 7.03 -0.07 -12.17
C ASN A 101 7.84 -0.72 -11.04
N TYR A 102 8.07 0.04 -9.96
CA TYR A 102 8.90 -0.34 -8.84
C TYR A 102 8.13 -0.86 -7.63
N HIS A 103 6.95 -0.28 -7.42
CA HIS A 103 6.10 -0.48 -6.26
C HIS A 103 4.73 -0.98 -6.72
N THR A 104 4.42 -2.22 -6.35
CA THR A 104 3.25 -2.92 -6.88
C THR A 104 2.40 -3.55 -5.79
N LEU A 105 1.09 -3.51 -5.97
CA LEU A 105 0.12 -4.22 -5.16
C LEU A 105 -0.02 -5.66 -5.68
N PHE A 106 0.26 -6.64 -4.83
CA PHE A 106 0.17 -8.06 -5.18
C PHE A 106 -0.54 -8.87 -4.07
N PRO A 107 -1.87 -8.84 -4.01
CA PRO A 107 -2.63 -9.64 -3.05
C PRO A 107 -2.51 -11.12 -3.39
N LEU A 108 -1.97 -11.89 -2.44
CA LEU A 108 -1.77 -13.32 -2.58
C LEU A 108 -2.96 -14.09 -2.00
N HIS A 109 -3.37 -15.13 -2.72
CA HIS A 109 -4.28 -16.11 -2.19
C HIS A 109 -3.55 -17.04 -1.20
N LEU A 110 -4.28 -17.55 -0.20
CA LEU A 110 -3.72 -18.44 0.84
C LEU A 110 -3.06 -19.71 0.29
N THR A 111 -3.46 -20.16 -0.90
CA THR A 111 -2.88 -21.34 -1.55
C THR A 111 -1.65 -21.03 -2.39
N GLU A 112 -1.31 -19.74 -2.58
CA GLU A 112 -0.22 -19.24 -3.42
C GLU A 112 -0.27 -19.71 -4.89
N LEU A 113 -1.41 -20.24 -5.31
CA LEU A 113 -1.64 -20.64 -6.70
C LEU A 113 -1.85 -19.37 -7.52
N GLY A 114 -0.94 -19.12 -8.46
CA GLY A 114 -0.94 -17.94 -9.34
C GLY A 114 -2.32 -17.54 -9.90
N PRO A 115 -3.16 -18.47 -10.40
CA PRO A 115 -4.50 -18.13 -10.91
C PRO A 115 -5.44 -17.45 -9.91
N PHE A 116 -5.22 -17.66 -8.61
CA PHE A 116 -6.06 -17.10 -7.56
C PHE A 116 -5.53 -15.75 -7.04
N ASN A 117 -4.25 -15.44 -7.24
CA ASN A 117 -3.66 -14.15 -6.89
C ASN A 117 -4.18 -13.02 -7.78
N ALA A 118 -4.07 -11.77 -7.34
CA ALA A 118 -4.40 -10.60 -8.16
C ALA A 118 -3.16 -9.74 -8.41
N GLY A 119 -2.90 -9.34 -9.66
CA GLY A 119 -1.76 -8.48 -9.99
C GLY A 119 -0.48 -9.27 -10.30
N PRO A 120 0.70 -8.67 -10.12
CA PRO A 120 0.95 -7.36 -9.49
C PRO A 120 0.40 -6.18 -10.29
N TYR A 121 -0.05 -5.12 -9.60
CA TYR A 121 -0.53 -3.88 -10.21
C TYR A 121 0.33 -2.69 -9.77
N PRO A 122 0.66 -1.75 -10.67
CA PRO A 122 1.28 -0.48 -10.29
C PRO A 122 0.50 0.24 -9.19
N PHE A 123 1.15 0.60 -8.09
CA PHE A 123 0.45 1.13 -6.92
C PHE A 123 1.08 2.40 -6.36
N TYR A 124 0.29 3.18 -5.64
CA TYR A 124 0.71 4.44 -5.03
C TYR A 124 0.68 4.31 -3.51
N GLY A 125 1.34 5.24 -2.84
CA GLY A 125 1.46 5.24 -1.39
C GLY A 125 2.80 4.72 -0.88
N ASN A 126 2.92 4.63 0.44
CA ASN A 126 3.99 4.00 1.21
C ASN A 126 3.51 3.85 2.67
N ASP A 127 4.40 3.44 3.57
CA ASP A 127 4.19 3.29 5.02
C ASP A 127 3.62 4.55 5.71
N TYR A 128 3.92 5.74 5.17
CA TYR A 128 3.65 7.03 5.81
C TYR A 128 2.63 7.88 5.03
N THR A 129 1.95 7.31 4.04
CA THR A 129 0.86 7.98 3.33
C THR A 129 -0.50 7.44 3.78
N LEU A 130 -1.57 8.19 3.47
CA LEU A 130 -2.95 7.72 3.71
C LEU A 130 -3.27 6.41 2.96
N ALA A 131 -2.65 6.19 1.80
CA ALA A 131 -2.66 4.90 1.14
C ALA A 131 -1.52 4.06 1.70
N ALA A 132 -1.74 3.49 2.88
CA ALA A 132 -0.76 2.62 3.54
C ALA A 132 -0.41 1.43 2.63
N ALA A 133 0.85 1.39 2.22
CA ALA A 133 1.34 0.49 1.18
C ALA A 133 2.83 0.19 1.42
N SER A 134 3.15 -0.65 2.40
CA SER A 134 4.55 -0.85 2.81
C SER A 134 5.31 -1.85 1.95
N GLY A 135 6.60 -1.57 1.77
CA GLY A 135 7.54 -2.36 0.98
C GLY A 135 7.45 -2.11 -0.52
N ARG A 136 8.30 -2.76 -1.32
CA ARG A 136 8.23 -2.68 -2.80
C ARG A 136 7.06 -3.49 -3.36
N THR A 137 6.82 -4.67 -2.80
CA THR A 137 5.66 -5.50 -3.12
C THR A 137 4.69 -5.44 -1.95
N VAL A 138 3.51 -4.87 -2.22
CA VAL A 138 2.50 -4.58 -1.21
C VAL A 138 1.54 -5.76 -1.12
N HIS A 139 1.42 -6.31 0.08
CA HIS A 139 0.52 -7.43 0.39
C HIS A 139 -0.61 -7.05 1.36
N HIS A 140 -0.69 -5.77 1.75
CA HIS A 140 -1.65 -5.26 2.73
C HIS A 140 -2.17 -3.89 2.28
N GLY A 141 -3.25 -3.45 2.91
CA GLY A 141 -3.88 -2.18 2.58
C GLY A 141 -5.21 -2.04 3.32
N ALA A 142 -6.05 -1.13 2.85
CA ALA A 142 -7.39 -0.96 3.41
C ALA A 142 -8.25 -2.22 3.20
N SER A 143 -8.73 -2.82 4.28
CA SER A 143 -9.71 -3.91 4.20
C SER A 143 -11.12 -3.43 3.83
N GLU A 144 -11.35 -2.12 3.90
CA GLU A 144 -12.55 -1.44 3.44
C GLU A 144 -12.25 0.05 3.34
N ARG A 145 -12.89 0.74 2.40
CA ARG A 145 -13.08 2.19 2.47
C ARG A 145 -14.56 2.48 2.45
N ALA A 146 -15.00 3.42 3.28
CA ALA A 146 -16.40 3.77 3.41
C ALA A 146 -16.60 5.27 3.61
N VAL A 147 -17.66 5.81 3.02
CA VAL A 147 -18.17 7.17 3.25
C VAL A 147 -19.64 7.06 3.65
N TYR A 148 -20.03 7.73 4.73
CA TYR A 148 -21.40 7.74 5.25
C TYR A 148 -21.94 9.18 5.25
N ASP A 149 -23.03 9.42 4.54
CA ASP A 149 -23.85 10.63 4.70
C ASP A 149 -24.95 10.32 5.72
N LEU A 150 -24.84 10.97 6.88
CA LEU A 150 -25.72 10.81 8.02
C LEU A 150 -26.70 11.99 8.18
N ASP A 151 -26.84 12.85 7.17
CA ASP A 151 -27.73 14.01 7.23
C ASP A 151 -29.21 13.57 7.31
N PRO A 152 -29.87 13.73 8.46
CA PRO A 152 -31.25 13.27 8.64
C PRO A 152 -32.26 14.13 7.86
N SER A 153 -31.85 15.29 7.33
CA SER A 153 -32.71 16.12 6.49
C SER A 153 -32.85 15.59 5.06
N LYS A 154 -31.93 14.72 4.62
CA LYS A 154 -31.90 14.18 3.25
C LYS A 154 -32.59 12.83 3.12
N SER A 155 -32.55 11.99 4.16
CA SER A 155 -33.15 10.66 4.15
C SER A 155 -33.35 10.13 5.57
N ASN A 156 -34.38 9.29 5.75
CA ASN A 156 -34.60 8.53 7.00
C ASN A 156 -33.67 7.31 7.12
N LEU A 157 -32.90 6.99 6.07
CA LEU A 157 -31.89 5.95 6.04
C LEU A 157 -30.53 6.55 5.69
N PRO A 158 -29.42 6.09 6.29
CA PRO A 158 -28.09 6.51 5.88
C PRO A 158 -27.86 6.26 4.39
N HIS A 159 -27.15 7.16 3.73
CA HIS A 159 -26.55 6.86 2.43
C HIS A 159 -25.08 6.56 2.64
N ALA A 160 -24.60 5.46 2.10
CA ALA A 160 -23.19 5.13 2.20
C ALA A 160 -22.64 4.60 0.89
N TRP A 161 -21.33 4.76 0.75
CA TRP A 161 -20.56 4.22 -0.35
C TRP A 161 -19.39 3.45 0.22
N THR A 162 -19.24 2.19 -0.16
CA THR A 162 -18.19 1.31 0.36
C THR A 162 -17.46 0.59 -0.76
N SER A 163 -16.23 0.18 -0.48
CA SER A 163 -15.46 -0.72 -1.36
C SER A 163 -14.59 -1.62 -0.50
N ILE A 164 -14.54 -2.89 -0.87
CA ILE A 164 -13.74 -3.92 -0.21
C ILE A 164 -12.61 -4.38 -1.13
N PRO A 165 -11.50 -4.91 -0.58
CA PRO A 165 -10.47 -5.52 -1.39
C PRO A 165 -11.04 -6.73 -2.11
N SER A 166 -10.60 -6.93 -3.35
CA SER A 166 -11.03 -8.04 -4.20
C SER A 166 -12.49 -7.93 -4.64
N GLY A 167 -13.43 -8.56 -3.94
CA GLY A 167 -14.83 -8.67 -4.33
C GLY A 167 -15.61 -9.45 -3.28
N GLN A 168 -16.94 -9.51 -3.42
CA GLN A 168 -17.81 -10.06 -2.37
C GLN A 168 -17.85 -11.60 -2.35
N ASN A 169 -17.38 -12.28 -3.39
CA ASN A 169 -17.36 -13.74 -3.42
C ASN A 169 -15.93 -14.26 -3.26
N GLY A 170 -15.68 -15.15 -2.30
CA GLY A 170 -14.38 -15.79 -2.11
C GLY A 170 -14.06 -16.91 -3.11
N ASN A 171 -15.00 -17.29 -3.99
CA ASN A 171 -14.78 -18.31 -5.02
C ASN A 171 -13.97 -17.72 -6.20
N PRO A 172 -12.77 -18.24 -6.53
CA PRO A 172 -11.96 -17.73 -7.63
C PRO A 172 -12.60 -17.78 -9.02
N LEU A 173 -13.66 -18.58 -9.20
CA LEU A 173 -14.41 -18.70 -10.44
C LEU A 173 -15.60 -17.73 -10.54
N SER A 174 -15.90 -16.98 -9.49
CA SER A 174 -16.94 -15.97 -9.49
C SER A 174 -16.52 -14.73 -10.27
N LYS A 175 -17.47 -14.10 -10.98
CA LYS A 175 -17.26 -12.77 -11.57
C LYS A 175 -17.04 -11.69 -10.50
N HIS A 176 -17.49 -11.93 -9.27
CA HIS A 176 -17.34 -11.04 -8.10
C HIS A 176 -16.18 -11.45 -7.19
N TYR A 177 -15.20 -12.20 -7.70
CA TYR A 177 -14.01 -12.56 -6.93
C TYR A 177 -13.07 -11.37 -6.74
N LYS A 178 -12.87 -10.55 -7.79
CA LYS A 178 -11.86 -9.47 -7.85
C LYS A 178 -12.41 -8.15 -8.46
N ASP A 179 -13.71 -8.05 -8.63
CA ASP A 179 -14.37 -6.96 -9.37
C ASP A 179 -14.34 -5.59 -8.66
N GLN A 180 -14.08 -5.56 -7.36
CA GLN A 180 -13.90 -4.32 -6.59
C GLN A 180 -12.42 -3.94 -6.41
N LEU A 181 -11.48 -4.78 -6.84
CA LEU A 181 -10.05 -4.50 -6.66
C LEU A 181 -9.62 -3.24 -7.41
N GLU A 182 -10.12 -3.07 -8.64
CA GLU A 182 -9.86 -1.87 -9.43
C GLU A 182 -10.45 -0.63 -8.78
N THR A 183 -11.70 -0.73 -8.32
CA THR A 183 -12.44 0.31 -7.61
C THR A 183 -11.71 0.76 -6.34
N LEU A 184 -11.19 -0.18 -5.54
CA LEU A 184 -10.54 0.15 -4.29
C LEU A 184 -9.13 0.73 -4.52
N TYR A 185 -8.34 0.12 -5.40
CA TYR A 185 -6.88 0.36 -5.42
C TYR A 185 -6.34 0.99 -6.69
N ILE A 186 -6.96 0.76 -7.84
CA ILE A 186 -6.32 1.04 -9.15
C ILE A 186 -6.83 2.35 -9.75
N VAL A 187 -8.11 2.67 -9.55
CA VAL A 187 -8.72 3.89 -10.10
C VAL A 187 -8.84 4.98 -9.02
N ARG A 188 -7.97 5.99 -9.09
CA ARG A 188 -8.29 7.34 -8.62
C ARG A 188 -8.43 8.22 -9.84
N THR A 189 -9.66 8.42 -10.29
CA THR A 189 -9.99 9.56 -11.15
C THR A 189 -10.79 10.56 -10.32
N ASP A 190 -10.85 11.77 -10.83
CA ASP A 190 -11.24 13.02 -10.17
C ASP A 190 -12.76 13.10 -9.86
N SER A 191 -13.47 12.00 -10.03
CA SER A 191 -14.89 11.81 -9.75
C SER A 191 -15.05 10.59 -8.85
N ILE A 192 -16.18 10.46 -8.16
CA ILE A 192 -16.44 9.47 -7.09
C ILE A 192 -16.55 8.03 -7.64
N PHE A 193 -15.54 7.56 -8.38
CA PHE A 193 -15.40 6.20 -8.87
C PHE A 193 -14.31 5.54 -8.05
N GLY A 194 -14.75 4.92 -6.97
CA GLY A 194 -13.92 4.15 -6.03
C GLY A 194 -14.73 3.47 -4.93
N TYR A 195 -16.07 3.52 -5.04
CA TYR A 195 -17.00 3.00 -4.06
C TYR A 195 -18.30 2.57 -4.76
N HIS A 196 -18.96 1.56 -4.21
CA HIS A 196 -20.30 1.13 -4.57
C HIS A 196 -21.30 1.61 -3.53
N VAL A 197 -22.56 1.82 -3.92
CA VAL A 197 -23.62 2.17 -2.96
C VAL A 197 -23.82 1.03 -1.97
N ALA A 198 -23.75 1.35 -0.68
CA ALA A 198 -24.17 0.46 0.39
C ALA A 198 -25.66 0.70 0.68
N TYR A 199 -26.46 -0.35 0.47
CA TYR A 199 -27.91 -0.30 0.64
C TYR A 199 -28.28 -0.66 2.08
N PHE A 200 -29.08 0.20 2.70
CA PHE A 200 -29.67 -0.02 4.01
C PHE A 200 -31.15 -0.34 3.88
N TYR A 201 -31.62 -1.29 4.67
CA TYR A 201 -33.03 -1.70 4.69
C TYR A 201 -33.54 -1.59 6.14
N PRO A 202 -34.71 -0.97 6.37
CA PRO A 202 -35.26 -0.78 7.70
C PRO A 202 -35.81 -2.08 8.30
N SER A 203 -35.98 -3.14 7.50
CA SER A 203 -36.42 -4.46 7.96
C SER A 203 -35.77 -5.60 7.20
N ALA A 204 -35.69 -6.78 7.84
CA ALA A 204 -35.21 -8.00 7.20
C ALA A 204 -36.13 -8.48 6.06
N ALA A 205 -37.42 -8.13 6.10
CA ALA A 205 -38.36 -8.45 5.03
C ALA A 205 -38.07 -7.65 3.76
N GLU A 206 -37.81 -6.35 3.90
CA GLU A 206 -37.44 -5.47 2.78
C GLU A 206 -36.09 -5.85 2.18
N PHE A 207 -35.10 -6.17 3.03
CA PHE A 207 -33.82 -6.70 2.55
C PHE A 207 -34.00 -7.97 1.70
N LYS A 208 -34.82 -8.93 2.19
CA LYS A 208 -35.05 -10.18 1.47
C LYS A 208 -35.77 -9.97 0.14
N ALA A 209 -36.77 -9.09 0.10
CA ALA A 209 -37.49 -8.75 -1.13
C ALA A 209 -36.52 -8.18 -2.19
N ALA A 210 -35.68 -7.22 -1.80
CA ALA A 210 -34.68 -6.62 -2.68
C ALA A 210 -33.62 -7.63 -3.15
N ALA A 211 -33.21 -8.57 -2.28
CA ALA A 211 -32.25 -9.61 -2.63
C ALA A 211 -32.82 -10.68 -3.58
N THR A 212 -34.14 -10.87 -3.62
CA THR A 212 -34.79 -11.83 -4.54
C THR A 212 -35.05 -11.26 -5.92
N GLU A 213 -35.28 -9.95 -6.04
CA GLU A 213 -35.45 -9.27 -7.34
C GLU A 213 -34.14 -9.14 -8.13
N SER A 214 -32.99 -9.18 -7.45
CA SER A 214 -31.66 -8.93 -8.01
C SER A 214 -30.96 -10.14 -8.64
N SER A 215 -31.67 -11.24 -8.91
CA SER A 215 -31.13 -12.42 -9.63
C SER A 215 -30.77 -12.17 -11.10
N SER A 216 -30.99 -10.96 -11.62
CA SER A 216 -30.45 -10.49 -12.90
C SER A 216 -29.00 -10.02 -12.74
N ASP A 217 -28.14 -10.35 -13.70
CA ASP A 217 -26.67 -10.15 -13.77
C ASP A 217 -26.06 -8.78 -13.41
N SER A 218 -26.86 -7.79 -13.03
CA SER A 218 -26.54 -6.38 -12.84
C SER A 218 -26.31 -5.91 -11.40
N PHE A 219 -26.32 -6.81 -10.39
CA PHE A 219 -26.05 -6.45 -8.99
C PHE A 219 -24.85 -7.21 -8.40
N TYR A 220 -24.04 -6.50 -7.59
CA TYR A 220 -22.82 -6.99 -6.91
C TYR A 220 -23.05 -8.04 -5.81
N ILE A 221 -24.26 -8.62 -5.71
CA ILE A 221 -24.64 -9.55 -4.64
C ILE A 221 -24.91 -10.92 -5.27
N GLU A 222 -23.89 -11.77 -5.28
CA GLU A 222 -24.03 -13.15 -5.77
C GLU A 222 -24.61 -14.10 -4.72
N SER A 223 -24.50 -13.77 -3.42
CA SER A 223 -25.07 -14.59 -2.36
C SER A 223 -25.37 -13.79 -1.09
N THR A 224 -26.50 -14.10 -0.46
CA THR A 224 -26.88 -13.58 0.85
C THR A 224 -26.67 -14.67 1.91
N LEU A 225 -25.66 -14.51 2.76
CA LEU A 225 -25.48 -15.36 3.94
C LEU A 225 -26.41 -14.88 5.06
N THR A 226 -27.50 -15.60 5.30
CA THR A 226 -28.36 -15.35 6.47
C THR A 226 -27.86 -16.19 7.63
N PHE A 227 -27.22 -15.57 8.63
CA PHE A 227 -26.93 -16.23 9.90
C PHE A 227 -28.25 -16.43 10.65
N LYS A 228 -28.67 -17.69 10.83
CA LYS A 228 -29.73 -18.03 11.77
C LYS A 228 -29.15 -17.85 13.18
N PRO A 229 -29.80 -17.10 14.09
CA PRO A 229 -29.48 -17.19 15.52
C PRO A 229 -29.59 -18.66 15.93
N GLY A 230 -28.56 -19.18 16.59
CA GLY A 230 -28.58 -20.54 17.12
C GLY A 230 -29.82 -20.72 18.01
N GLY A 231 -30.59 -21.78 17.73
CA GLY A 231 -31.70 -22.20 18.58
C GLY A 231 -31.23 -22.88 19.85
#